data_AF-N6Y8F5-F1
#
_entry.id   AF-N6Y8F5-F1
#
_cell.length_a   1.000
_cell.length_b   1.000
_cell.length_c   1.000
_cell.angle_alpha   90.00
_cell.angle_beta   90.00
_cell.angle_gamma   90.00
#
_symmetry.space_group_name_H-M   'P 1'
#
loop_
_entity.id
_entity.type
_entity.pdbx_description
1 polymer ?
#
loop_
_entity_poly.entity_id
_entity_poly.type
_entity_poly.pdbx_seq_one_letter_code
_entity_poly.pdbx_strand_id
1 'polypeptide(L)'
;MTLRPVCPEDVERTLRFVESLSYGTRYFRFGRGDFRLEEAEARCICSPNPTECVAFIVLAAREGDEQEVASGRYCLDADGRSCEFALVVGDDWQGNGIAHRLIATLIDSASRRGLARMYGRVLATNRSMIALAQRMGFHLKPTESRAVVEVERLLDGDTTTLPPMPPTQSIDGTAPEGPACLLPGPQVCRNAARRATRGADHPAAGVNASCRACPWAPWANHRRG
;
A
#
# COMPACT_ATOMS: atom_id res chain seq x y z
N MET A 1 -18.27 -9.49 -11.04
CA MET A 1 -17.16 -8.84 -10.34
C MET A 1 -15.86 -9.21 -11.03
N THR A 2 -14.98 -8.23 -11.20
CA THR A 2 -13.70 -8.38 -11.89
C THR A 2 -12.59 -7.95 -10.96
N LEU A 3 -11.56 -8.79 -10.74
CA LEU A 3 -10.34 -8.40 -10.04
C LEU A 3 -9.24 -8.25 -11.07
N ARG A 4 -8.60 -7.08 -11.13
CA ARG A 4 -7.51 -6.80 -12.08
C ARG A 4 -6.48 -5.83 -11.51
N PRO A 5 -5.27 -5.75 -12.09
CA PRO A 5 -4.34 -4.66 -11.79
C PRO A 5 -5.00 -3.30 -12.02
N VAL A 6 -4.61 -2.32 -11.21
CA VAL A 6 -4.99 -0.91 -11.42
C VAL A 6 -4.28 -0.36 -12.66
N CYS A 7 -4.91 0.57 -13.36
CA CYS A 7 -4.33 1.28 -14.51
C CYS A 7 -4.57 2.80 -14.41
N PRO A 8 -3.85 3.63 -15.19
CA PRO A 8 -3.96 5.08 -15.13
C PRO A 8 -5.38 5.62 -15.35
N GLU A 9 -6.22 4.89 -16.08
CA GLU A 9 -7.61 5.26 -16.36
C GLU A 9 -8.54 5.11 -15.15
N ASP A 10 -8.07 4.49 -14.05
CA ASP A 10 -8.86 4.26 -12.84
C ASP A 10 -8.88 5.44 -11.86
N VAL A 11 -8.22 6.56 -12.17
CA VAL A 11 -8.08 7.71 -11.25
C VAL A 11 -9.43 8.21 -10.76
N GLU A 12 -10.35 8.50 -11.67
CA GLU A 12 -11.68 9.01 -11.32
C GLU A 12 -12.50 7.98 -10.55
N ARG A 13 -12.34 6.70 -10.91
CA ARG A 13 -13.01 5.59 -10.24
C ARG A 13 -12.51 5.43 -8.80
N THR A 14 -11.20 5.53 -8.59
CA THR A 14 -10.54 5.45 -7.29
C THR A 14 -10.96 6.62 -6.39
N LEU A 15 -11.01 7.83 -6.94
CA LEU A 15 -11.48 9.03 -6.22
C LEU A 15 -12.91 8.84 -5.72
N ARG A 16 -13.85 8.48 -6.63
CA ARG A 16 -15.25 8.21 -6.27
C ARG A 16 -15.37 7.09 -5.24
N PHE A 17 -14.59 6.02 -5.38
CA PHE A 17 -14.59 4.93 -4.42
C PHE A 17 -14.17 5.40 -3.03
N VAL A 18 -13.04 6.12 -2.89
CA VAL A 18 -12.57 6.58 -1.58
C VAL A 18 -13.54 7.60 -0.96
N GLU A 19 -14.16 8.45 -1.76
CA GLU A 19 -15.18 9.39 -1.29
C GLU A 19 -16.45 8.68 -0.77
N SER A 20 -16.83 7.57 -1.40
CA SER A 20 -17.99 6.76 -0.99
C SER A 20 -17.81 6.05 0.36
N LEU A 21 -16.57 5.88 0.83
CA LEU A 21 -16.28 5.13 2.05
C LEU A 21 -16.80 5.83 3.31
N SER A 22 -17.35 5.04 4.23
CA SER A 22 -17.72 5.53 5.55
C SER A 22 -16.51 6.08 6.32
N TYR A 23 -16.79 6.93 7.32
CA TYR A 23 -15.77 7.44 8.23
C TYR A 23 -14.99 6.29 8.91
N GLY A 24 -15.69 5.23 9.32
CA GLY A 24 -15.09 4.07 9.96
C GLY A 24 -14.16 3.30 9.03
N THR A 25 -14.60 3.05 7.79
CA THR A 25 -13.78 2.35 6.79
C THR A 25 -12.55 3.16 6.40
N ARG A 26 -12.68 4.49 6.24
CA ARG A 26 -11.52 5.39 6.04
C ARG A 26 -10.59 5.38 7.24
N TYR A 27 -11.12 5.43 8.45
CA TYR A 27 -10.32 5.37 9.67
C TYR A 27 -9.50 4.08 9.75
N PHE A 28 -10.11 2.93 9.47
CA PHE A 28 -9.39 1.66 9.48
C PHE A 28 -8.30 1.56 8.41
N ARG A 29 -8.51 2.18 7.24
CA ARG A 29 -7.58 2.10 6.12
C ARG A 29 -6.46 3.14 6.15
N PHE A 30 -6.77 4.37 6.56
CA PHE A 30 -5.91 5.54 6.44
C PHE A 30 -5.51 6.12 7.81
N GLY A 31 -6.07 5.61 8.90
CA GLY A 31 -5.86 6.13 10.26
C GLY A 31 -6.59 7.44 10.54
N ARG A 32 -7.38 7.94 9.59
CA ARG A 32 -8.16 9.18 9.65
C ARG A 32 -9.51 8.96 8.96
N GLY A 33 -10.61 9.18 9.66
CA GLY A 33 -11.94 8.99 9.08
C GLY A 33 -12.38 10.15 8.18
N ASP A 34 -11.80 11.33 8.38
CA ASP A 34 -11.94 12.52 7.54
C ASP A 34 -10.97 12.52 6.34
N PHE A 35 -10.29 11.40 6.07
CA PHE A 35 -9.39 11.26 4.95
C PHE A 35 -10.10 11.62 3.63
N ARG A 36 -9.44 12.44 2.82
CA ARG A 36 -9.79 12.74 1.43
C ARG A 36 -8.60 12.39 0.56
N LEU A 37 -8.87 11.75 -0.58
CA LEU A 37 -7.86 11.42 -1.57
C LEU A 37 -7.76 12.58 -2.56
N GLU A 38 -6.57 13.13 -2.73
CA GLU A 38 -6.34 14.16 -3.73
C GLU A 38 -6.05 13.54 -5.11
N GLU A 39 -6.34 14.26 -6.19
CA GLU A 39 -6.16 13.74 -7.56
C GLU A 39 -4.70 13.33 -7.84
N ALA A 40 -3.73 14.11 -7.35
CA ALA A 40 -2.31 13.77 -7.48
C ALA A 40 -1.97 12.44 -6.79
N GLU A 41 -2.53 12.20 -5.60
CA GLU A 41 -2.37 10.93 -4.88
C GLU A 41 -3.06 9.78 -5.61
N ALA A 42 -4.24 10.01 -6.17
CA ALA A 42 -4.98 9.01 -6.96
C ALA A 42 -4.21 8.59 -8.22
N ARG A 43 -3.64 9.55 -8.97
CA ARG A 43 -2.76 9.26 -10.13
C ARG A 43 -1.58 8.38 -9.73
N CYS A 44 -0.99 8.66 -8.58
CA CYS A 44 0.10 7.88 -8.04
C CYS A 44 -0.31 6.45 -7.61
N ILE A 45 -1.52 6.28 -7.08
CA ILE A 45 -2.08 4.96 -6.76
C ILE A 45 -2.36 4.16 -8.04
N CYS A 46 -2.86 4.82 -9.09
CA CYS A 46 -3.29 4.21 -10.34
C CYS A 46 -2.14 3.90 -11.32
N SER A 47 -0.98 4.51 -11.07
CA SER A 47 0.26 4.29 -11.84
C SER A 47 1.42 3.90 -10.92
N PRO A 48 1.33 2.77 -10.20
CA PRO A 48 2.38 2.35 -9.28
C PRO A 48 3.65 1.99 -10.05
N ASN A 49 4.82 2.32 -9.49
CA ASN A 49 6.08 1.79 -10.01
C ASN A 49 6.09 0.27 -9.79
N PRO A 50 6.06 -0.58 -10.85
CA PRO A 50 5.94 -2.02 -10.70
C PRO A 50 7.15 -2.66 -10.00
N THR A 51 8.31 -1.98 -10.00
CA THR A 51 9.50 -2.43 -9.27
C THR A 51 9.42 -2.14 -7.77
N GLU A 52 8.43 -1.37 -7.30
CA GLU A 52 8.30 -1.00 -5.89
C GLU A 52 6.95 -1.42 -5.32
N CYS A 53 5.87 -1.33 -6.10
CA CYS A 53 4.52 -1.58 -5.63
C CYS A 53 3.69 -2.32 -6.69
N VAL A 54 2.74 -3.13 -6.23
CA VAL A 54 1.71 -3.77 -7.07
C VAL A 54 0.35 -3.46 -6.45
N ALA A 55 -0.61 -3.06 -7.27
CA ALA A 55 -1.96 -2.72 -6.83
C ALA A 55 -3.02 -3.37 -7.73
N PHE A 56 -4.09 -3.84 -7.08
CA PHE A 56 -5.25 -4.44 -7.69
C PHE A 56 -6.51 -3.72 -7.23
N ILE A 57 -7.49 -3.65 -8.11
CA ILE A 57 -8.84 -3.20 -7.81
C ILE A 57 -9.85 -4.29 -8.10
N VAL A 58 -10.99 -4.22 -7.42
CA VAL A 58 -12.16 -5.05 -7.67
C VAL A 58 -13.27 -4.17 -8.20
N LEU A 59 -13.79 -4.53 -9.35
CA LEU A 59 -14.90 -3.87 -10.01
C LEU A 59 -16.17 -4.71 -9.86
N ALA A 60 -17.29 -4.03 -9.62
CA ALA A 60 -18.62 -4.63 -9.71
C ALA A 60 -19.51 -3.78 -10.61
N ALA A 61 -20.34 -4.45 -11.41
CA ALA A 61 -21.38 -3.78 -12.18
C ALA A 61 -22.52 -3.38 -11.24
N ARG A 62 -22.90 -2.10 -11.26
CA ARG A 62 -24.05 -1.55 -10.56
C ARG A 62 -24.77 -0.63 -11.53
N GLU A 63 -26.05 -0.91 -11.79
CA GLU A 63 -26.91 -0.06 -12.65
C GLU A 63 -26.33 0.20 -14.06
N GLY A 64 -25.56 -0.76 -14.60
CA GLY A 64 -24.95 -0.64 -15.92
C GLY A 64 -23.59 0.07 -15.97
N ASP A 65 -23.08 0.59 -14.84
CA ASP A 65 -21.72 1.11 -14.72
C ASP A 65 -20.84 0.15 -13.90
N GLU A 66 -19.57 0.01 -14.28
CA GLU A 66 -18.60 -0.67 -13.42
C GLU A 66 -18.12 0.32 -12.36
N GLN A 67 -18.13 -0.06 -11.09
CA GLN A 67 -17.64 0.74 -9.98
C GLN A 67 -16.55 -0.01 -9.23
N GLU A 68 -15.54 0.71 -8.73
CA GLU A 68 -14.58 0.12 -7.80
C GLU A 68 -15.24 -0.12 -6.45
N VAL A 69 -15.08 -1.34 -5.94
CA VAL A 69 -15.69 -1.78 -4.69
C VAL A 69 -14.67 -2.22 -3.65
N ALA A 70 -13.43 -2.42 -4.08
CA ALA A 70 -12.29 -2.68 -3.21
C ALA A 70 -10.97 -2.40 -3.92
N SER A 71 -9.96 -2.03 -3.16
CA SER A 71 -8.58 -1.96 -3.63
C SER A 71 -7.62 -2.60 -2.64
N GLY A 72 -6.54 -3.18 -3.17
CA GLY A 72 -5.48 -3.78 -2.37
C GLY A 72 -4.14 -3.61 -3.06
N ARG A 73 -3.09 -3.37 -2.28
CA ARG A 73 -1.73 -3.25 -2.80
C ARG A 73 -0.71 -3.82 -1.84
N TYR A 74 0.48 -4.12 -2.35
CA TYR A 74 1.68 -4.19 -1.53
C TYR A 74 2.78 -3.30 -2.10
N CYS A 75 3.67 -2.83 -1.23
CA CYS A 75 4.89 -2.11 -1.60
C CYS A 75 6.09 -2.75 -0.91
N LEU A 76 7.22 -2.82 -1.61
CA LEU A 76 8.47 -3.32 -1.09
C LEU A 76 8.96 -2.47 0.08
N ASP A 77 9.56 -3.14 1.05
CA ASP A 77 10.36 -2.49 2.08
C ASP A 77 11.78 -2.23 1.54
N ALA A 78 12.54 -1.40 2.23
CA ALA A 78 13.90 -1.04 1.84
C ALA A 78 14.88 -2.23 1.86
N ASP A 79 14.50 -3.35 2.48
CA ASP A 79 15.28 -4.59 2.48
C ASP A 79 15.20 -5.38 1.17
N GLY A 80 14.30 -5.00 0.24
CA GLY A 80 14.07 -5.65 -1.05
C GLY A 80 13.52 -7.08 -0.96
N ARG A 81 13.19 -7.57 0.25
CA ARG A 81 12.76 -8.95 0.52
C ARG A 81 11.42 -9.02 1.23
N SER A 82 11.00 -7.93 1.87
CA SER A 82 9.72 -7.79 2.55
C SER A 82 8.80 -6.87 1.76
N CYS A 83 7.48 -7.01 1.95
CA CYS A 83 6.50 -6.04 1.49
C CYS A 83 5.43 -5.74 2.54
N GLU A 84 4.97 -4.50 2.56
CA GLU A 84 3.80 -4.08 3.34
C GLU A 84 2.55 -4.10 2.47
N PHE A 85 1.51 -4.82 2.88
CA PHE A 85 0.21 -4.83 2.20
C PHE A 85 -0.80 -3.91 2.90
N ALA A 86 -1.72 -3.36 2.11
CA ALA A 86 -2.88 -2.62 2.59
C ALA A 86 -4.05 -2.82 1.63
N LEU A 87 -5.28 -2.90 2.16
CA LEU A 87 -6.49 -3.04 1.37
C LEU A 87 -7.68 -2.37 2.03
N VAL A 88 -8.70 -2.06 1.24
CA VAL A 88 -9.98 -1.55 1.69
C VAL A 88 -11.10 -2.16 0.84
N VAL A 89 -12.25 -2.42 1.46
CA VAL A 89 -13.47 -2.90 0.81
C VAL A 89 -14.58 -1.92 1.17
N GLY A 90 -15.33 -1.47 0.17
CA GLY A 90 -16.47 -0.58 0.35
C GLY A 90 -17.50 -1.18 1.30
N ASP A 91 -18.14 -0.34 2.09
CA ASP A 91 -19.00 -0.75 3.21
C ASP A 91 -20.07 -1.77 2.80
N ASP A 92 -20.78 -1.53 1.69
CA ASP A 92 -21.82 -2.42 1.12
C ASP A 92 -21.29 -3.80 0.69
N TRP A 93 -19.98 -3.93 0.51
CA TRP A 93 -19.34 -5.11 -0.08
C TRP A 93 -18.56 -5.94 0.94
N GLN A 94 -18.49 -5.49 2.19
CA GLN A 94 -17.86 -6.24 3.27
C GLN A 94 -18.62 -7.53 3.57
N GLY A 95 -17.93 -8.54 4.13
CA GLY A 95 -18.52 -9.84 4.41
C GLY A 95 -18.66 -10.79 3.20
N ASN A 96 -18.47 -10.31 1.97
CA ASN A 96 -18.61 -11.11 0.74
C ASN A 96 -17.31 -11.80 0.27
N GLY A 97 -16.31 -11.95 1.14
CA GLY A 97 -15.04 -12.61 0.79
C GLY A 97 -14.09 -11.81 -0.13
N ILE A 98 -14.43 -10.57 -0.50
CA ILE A 98 -13.59 -9.74 -1.40
C ILE A 98 -12.19 -9.51 -0.84
N ALA A 99 -12.08 -9.15 0.45
CA ALA A 99 -10.80 -8.95 1.11
C ALA A 99 -9.94 -10.24 1.11
N HIS A 100 -10.55 -11.42 1.28
CA HIS A 100 -9.84 -12.69 1.20
C HIS A 100 -9.25 -12.89 -0.20
N ARG A 101 -10.04 -12.66 -1.26
CA ARG A 101 -9.57 -12.79 -2.65
C ARG A 101 -8.43 -11.80 -2.94
N LEU A 102 -8.54 -10.54 -2.49
CA LEU A 102 -7.47 -9.55 -2.63
C LEU A 102 -6.18 -9.98 -1.92
N ILE A 103 -6.25 -10.39 -0.65
CA ILE A 103 -5.06 -10.86 0.09
C ILE A 103 -4.43 -12.07 -0.60
N ALA A 104 -5.24 -13.04 -1.04
CA ALA A 104 -4.74 -14.20 -1.74
C ALA A 104 -3.99 -13.82 -3.03
N THR A 105 -4.55 -12.91 -3.83
CA THR A 105 -3.89 -12.40 -5.05
C THR A 105 -2.59 -11.65 -4.73
N LEU A 106 -2.58 -10.85 -3.67
CA LEU A 106 -1.37 -10.13 -3.24
C LEU A 106 -0.27 -11.11 -2.79
N ILE A 107 -0.60 -12.11 -1.98
CA ILE A 107 0.33 -13.16 -1.53
C ILE A 107 0.92 -13.90 -2.72
N ASP A 108 0.08 -14.33 -3.66
CA ASP A 108 0.48 -15.07 -4.85
C ASP A 108 1.41 -14.23 -5.75
N SER A 109 1.07 -12.96 -5.97
CA SER A 109 1.93 -12.00 -6.68
C SER A 109 3.27 -11.77 -5.98
N ALA A 110 3.28 -11.59 -4.66
CA ALA A 110 4.49 -11.39 -3.88
C ALA A 110 5.39 -12.64 -3.85
N SER A 111 4.79 -13.83 -3.78
CA SER A 111 5.50 -15.11 -3.77
C SER A 111 6.15 -15.38 -5.13
N ARG A 112 5.43 -15.15 -6.24
CA ARG A 112 6.01 -15.24 -7.60
C ARG A 112 7.13 -14.24 -7.85
N ARG A 113 7.12 -13.12 -7.13
CA ARG A 113 8.20 -12.13 -7.15
C ARG A 113 9.42 -12.54 -6.32
N GLY A 114 9.35 -13.64 -5.56
CA GLY A 114 10.44 -14.11 -4.70
C GLY A 114 10.59 -13.31 -3.41
N LEU A 115 9.56 -12.60 -2.97
CA LEU A 115 9.58 -11.95 -1.66
C LEU A 115 9.51 -12.99 -0.56
N ALA A 116 10.23 -12.76 0.53
CA ALA A 116 10.33 -13.70 1.66
C ALA A 116 9.27 -13.44 2.72
N ARG A 117 8.75 -12.20 2.81
CA ARG A 117 7.84 -11.79 3.88
C ARG A 117 6.81 -10.79 3.39
N MET A 118 5.55 -11.02 3.77
CA MET A 118 4.47 -10.04 3.64
C MET A 118 3.96 -9.66 5.02
N TYR A 119 3.79 -8.36 5.26
CA TYR A 119 3.24 -7.88 6.52
C TYR A 119 2.24 -6.75 6.32
N GLY A 120 1.40 -6.51 7.31
CA GLY A 120 0.46 -5.40 7.33
C GLY A 120 0.29 -4.86 8.74
N ARG A 121 -0.12 -3.61 8.88
CA ARG A 121 -0.40 -2.99 10.18
C ARG A 121 -1.88 -2.75 10.31
N VAL A 122 -2.46 -3.32 11.36
CA VAL A 122 -3.90 -3.35 11.57
C VAL A 122 -4.18 -2.70 12.92
N LEU A 123 -5.19 -1.83 12.98
CA LEU A 123 -5.66 -1.31 14.27
C LEU A 123 -6.11 -2.47 15.15
N ALA A 124 -5.70 -2.48 16.42
CA ALA A 124 -6.03 -3.54 17.37
C ALA A 124 -7.56 -3.72 17.56
N THR A 125 -8.33 -2.67 17.26
CA THR A 125 -9.79 -2.66 17.29
C THR A 125 -10.44 -3.23 16.01
N ASN A 126 -9.71 -3.37 14.91
CA ASN A 126 -10.22 -3.97 13.67
C ASN A 126 -10.20 -5.50 13.75
N ARG A 127 -11.10 -6.05 14.57
CA ARG A 127 -11.22 -7.49 14.82
C ARG A 127 -11.49 -8.30 13.55
N SER A 128 -12.23 -7.73 12.60
CA SER A 128 -12.55 -8.36 11.31
C SER A 128 -11.28 -8.63 10.50
N MET A 129 -10.43 -7.60 10.33
CA MET A 129 -9.18 -7.74 9.59
C MET A 129 -8.17 -8.65 10.31
N ILE A 130 -8.10 -8.60 11.65
CA ILE A 130 -7.27 -9.51 12.45
C ILE A 130 -7.70 -10.97 12.22
N ALA A 131 -8.99 -11.26 12.33
CA ALA A 131 -9.51 -12.61 12.12
C ALA A 131 -9.28 -13.08 10.68
N LEU A 132 -9.43 -12.19 9.69
CA LEU A 132 -9.11 -12.50 8.30
C LEU A 132 -7.62 -12.82 8.11
N ALA A 133 -6.72 -12.00 8.66
CA ALA A 133 -5.28 -12.22 8.58
C ALA A 133 -4.89 -13.58 9.17
N GLN A 134 -5.42 -13.93 10.34
CA GLN A 134 -5.18 -15.24 10.97
C GLN A 134 -5.66 -16.41 10.09
N ARG A 135 -6.87 -16.31 9.51
CA ARG A 135 -7.37 -17.33 8.56
C ARG A 135 -6.49 -17.46 7.31
N MET A 136 -5.84 -16.37 6.91
CA MET A 136 -4.91 -16.31 5.77
C MET A 136 -3.47 -16.74 6.14
N GLY A 137 -3.25 -17.27 7.34
CA GLY A 137 -1.94 -17.76 7.78
C GLY A 137 -0.96 -16.67 8.21
N PHE A 138 -1.45 -15.47 8.55
CA PHE A 138 -0.62 -14.45 9.19
C PHE A 138 -0.56 -14.67 10.70
N HIS A 139 0.62 -14.50 11.26
CA HIS A 139 0.86 -14.44 12.69
C HIS A 139 0.73 -13.01 13.19
N LEU A 140 0.22 -12.85 14.42
CA LEU A 140 0.13 -11.55 15.07
C LEU A 140 1.43 -11.26 15.81
N LYS A 141 1.99 -10.09 15.55
CA LYS A 141 3.15 -9.56 16.22
C LYS A 141 2.78 -8.27 16.96
N PRO A 142 2.93 -8.23 18.29
CA PRO A 142 2.75 -7.00 19.05
C PRO A 142 3.68 -5.90 18.54
N THR A 143 3.19 -4.67 18.47
CA THR A 143 4.02 -3.50 18.20
C THR A 143 4.32 -2.75 19.51
N GLU A 144 5.19 -1.75 19.47
CA GLU A 144 5.44 -0.85 20.61
C GLU A 144 4.15 -0.15 21.08
N SER A 145 3.18 0.05 20.17
CA SER A 145 1.88 0.62 20.47
C SER A 145 0.83 -0.47 20.65
N ARG A 146 0.05 -0.39 21.73
CA ARG A 146 -1.12 -1.27 21.92
C ARG A 146 -2.25 -1.00 20.92
N ALA A 147 -2.23 0.12 20.21
CA ALA A 147 -3.26 0.49 19.26
C ALA A 147 -3.12 -0.20 17.90
N VAL A 148 -1.94 -0.76 17.59
CA VAL A 148 -1.63 -1.38 16.30
C VAL A 148 -1.02 -2.75 16.51
N VAL A 149 -1.49 -3.73 15.75
CA VAL A 149 -0.93 -5.07 15.66
C VAL A 149 -0.34 -5.24 14.27
N GLU A 150 0.87 -5.77 14.19
CA GLU A 150 1.45 -6.18 12.91
C GLU A 150 0.99 -7.62 12.63
N VAL A 151 0.49 -7.84 11.42
CA VAL A 151 0.21 -9.18 10.90
C VAL A 151 1.34 -9.52 9.95
N GLU A 152 2.00 -10.67 10.11
CA GLU A 152 3.06 -11.07 9.19
C GLU A 152 2.96 -12.54 8.78
N ARG A 153 3.35 -12.81 7.53
CA ARG A 153 3.39 -14.14 6.94
C ARG A 153 4.71 -14.29 6.18
N LEU A 154 5.40 -15.39 6.43
CA LEU A 154 6.50 -15.84 5.59
C LEU A 154 5.92 -16.36 4.27
N LEU A 155 6.57 -15.98 3.18
CA LEU A 155 6.20 -16.43 1.85
C LEU A 155 7.17 -17.52 1.44
N ASP A 156 6.63 -18.65 0.99
CA ASP A 156 7.41 -19.71 0.38
C ASP A 156 7.85 -19.18 -0.99
N GLY A 157 9.03 -18.59 -1.03
CA GLY A 157 9.67 -18.20 -2.28
C GLY A 157 9.97 -19.47 -3.05
N ASP A 158 9.04 -19.92 -3.89
CA ASP A 158 9.32 -21.03 -4.79
C ASP A 158 10.49 -20.58 -5.67
N THR A 159 11.65 -21.16 -5.42
CA THR A 159 12.90 -20.85 -6.14
C THR A 159 12.88 -21.58 -7.50
N THR A 160 11.71 -21.72 -8.11
CA THR A 160 11.54 -22.29 -9.44
C THR A 160 11.66 -21.16 -10.45
N THR A 161 12.91 -20.78 -10.70
CA THR A 161 13.44 -20.18 -11.94
C THR A 161 12.51 -19.15 -12.62
N LEU A 162 12.61 -17.88 -12.22
CA LEU A 162 12.23 -16.78 -13.09
C LEU A 162 13.26 -16.71 -14.25
N PRO A 163 12.86 -16.56 -15.53
CA PRO A 163 13.83 -16.20 -16.56
C PRO A 163 14.53 -14.89 -16.16
N PRO A 164 15.85 -14.76 -16.43
CA PRO A 164 16.54 -13.50 -16.20
C PRO A 164 15.81 -12.40 -16.97
N MET A 165 15.40 -11.34 -16.27
CA MET A 165 14.87 -10.17 -16.95
C MET A 165 15.93 -9.66 -17.93
N PRO A 166 15.53 -9.22 -19.14
CA PRO A 166 16.48 -8.63 -20.07
C PRO A 166 17.15 -7.41 -19.41
N PRO A 167 18.46 -7.18 -19.66
CA PRO A 167 19.11 -5.97 -19.19
C PRO A 167 18.35 -4.77 -19.74
N THR A 168 18.08 -3.79 -18.87
CA THR A 168 17.54 -2.49 -19.20
C THR A 168 18.33 -1.91 -20.36
N GLN A 169 17.72 -1.79 -21.53
CA GLN A 169 18.28 -0.97 -22.60
C GLN A 169 18.10 0.48 -22.16
N SER A 170 19.24 1.15 -21.93
CA SER A 170 19.33 2.57 -21.70
C SER A 170 18.73 3.30 -22.91
N ILE A 171 17.49 3.77 -22.75
CA ILE A 171 16.95 4.82 -23.61
C ILE A 171 17.51 6.14 -23.10
N ASP A 172 18.57 6.61 -23.77
CA ASP A 172 18.93 8.02 -23.79
C ASP A 172 17.72 8.80 -24.28
N GLY A 173 17.20 9.70 -23.46
CA GLY A 173 16.11 10.60 -23.84
C GLY A 173 15.21 10.99 -22.69
N THR A 174 15.64 12.00 -21.93
CA THR A 174 14.83 12.91 -21.11
C THR A 174 13.79 12.26 -20.18
N ALA A 175 14.21 12.01 -18.94
CA ALA A 175 13.33 11.70 -17.83
C ALA A 175 12.27 12.80 -17.64
N PRO A 176 10.98 12.48 -17.47
CA PRO A 176 10.07 13.41 -16.81
C PRO A 176 10.47 13.49 -15.34
N GLU A 177 11.03 14.64 -14.94
CA GLU A 177 11.20 15.00 -13.53
C GLU A 177 9.82 15.13 -12.89
N GLY A 178 9.37 14.06 -12.24
CA GLY A 178 8.17 14.02 -11.42
C GLY A 178 8.40 13.11 -10.22
N PRO A 179 7.90 13.45 -9.01
CA PRO A 179 8.20 12.67 -7.82
C PRO A 179 7.50 11.31 -7.92
N ALA A 180 8.28 10.23 -7.86
CA ALA A 180 7.76 8.89 -7.62
C ALA A 180 7.01 8.91 -6.28
N CYS A 181 5.68 8.86 -6.33
CA CYS A 181 4.82 8.84 -5.14
C CYS A 181 4.91 7.49 -4.43
N LEU A 182 5.85 7.40 -3.51
CA LEU A 182 5.83 6.40 -2.46
C LEU A 182 4.86 6.95 -1.41
N LEU A 183 3.62 6.48 -1.38
CA LEU A 183 2.76 6.66 -0.22
C LEU A 183 2.72 5.36 0.56
N PRO A 184 3.76 4.99 1.32
CA PRO A 184 3.65 3.90 2.27
C PRO A 184 2.80 4.36 3.47
N GLY A 185 2.36 3.42 4.32
CA GLY A 185 1.52 3.77 5.46
C GLY A 185 2.18 4.82 6.40
N PRO A 186 1.41 5.54 7.23
CA PRO A 186 1.87 6.64 8.09
C PRO A 186 2.95 6.29 9.15
N GLN A 187 3.45 5.05 9.17
CA GLN A 187 4.55 4.58 10.02
C GLN A 187 5.84 4.27 9.23
N VAL A 188 5.77 3.96 7.94
CA VAL A 188 6.99 3.80 7.11
C VAL A 188 7.71 5.15 6.94
N CYS A 189 6.97 6.25 6.74
CA CYS A 189 7.55 7.61 6.78
C CYS A 189 8.15 7.92 8.19
N ARG A 190 7.62 7.33 9.27
CA ARG A 190 8.08 7.54 10.66
C ARG A 190 9.37 6.76 10.98
N ASN A 191 9.52 5.54 10.45
CA ASN A 191 10.71 4.71 10.60
C ASN A 191 11.88 5.15 9.71
N ALA A 192 11.60 5.67 8.51
CA ALA A 192 12.60 6.35 7.68
C ALA A 192 13.18 7.58 8.43
N ALA A 193 12.33 8.37 9.07
CA ALA A 193 12.75 9.52 9.88
C ALA A 193 13.58 9.12 11.12
N ARG A 194 13.22 8.03 11.84
CA ARG A 194 13.97 7.55 13.02
C ARG A 194 15.36 6.99 12.69
N ARG A 195 15.58 6.45 11.49
CA ARG A 195 16.91 6.01 11.03
C ARG A 195 17.81 7.18 10.64
N ALA A 196 17.23 8.24 10.06
CA ALA A 196 17.97 9.46 9.72
C ALA A 196 18.54 10.18 10.95
N THR A 197 17.88 10.10 12.11
CA THR A 197 18.33 10.73 13.37
C THR A 197 19.39 9.92 14.15
N ARG A 198 19.75 8.70 13.72
CA ARG A 198 20.80 7.88 14.37
C ARG A 198 22.18 8.00 13.72
N GLY A 199 22.30 8.70 12.58
CA GLY A 199 23.57 9.17 12.03
C GLY A 199 23.72 10.66 12.35
N ALA A 200 24.82 11.04 13.00
CA ALA A 200 25.07 12.41 13.44
C ALA A 200 25.15 13.42 12.26
N ASP A 201 24.67 14.63 12.55
CA ASP A 201 25.00 15.93 11.93
C ASP A 201 24.67 16.21 10.44
N HIS A 202 23.38 16.19 10.07
CA HIS A 202 22.74 17.21 9.19
C HIS A 202 21.25 16.86 8.94
N PRO A 203 20.29 17.81 9.03
CA PRO A 203 18.87 17.48 9.01
C PRO A 203 18.29 17.09 7.62
N ALA A 204 19.13 16.93 6.60
CA ALA A 204 18.64 16.80 5.22
C ALA A 204 19.56 16.05 4.24
N ALA A 205 20.59 15.33 4.68
CA ALA A 205 21.48 14.60 3.78
C ALA A 205 21.16 13.09 3.84
N GLY A 206 20.59 12.53 2.76
CA GLY A 206 20.36 11.08 2.63
C GLY A 206 18.91 10.62 2.52
N VAL A 207 17.93 11.53 2.61
CA VAL A 207 16.50 11.21 2.42
C VAL A 207 16.09 11.56 0.99
N ASN A 208 15.61 10.58 0.21
CA ASN A 208 15.20 10.80 -1.18
C ASN A 208 14.05 11.82 -1.28
N ALA A 209 13.87 12.43 -2.45
CA ALA A 209 12.88 13.48 -2.68
C ALA A 209 11.42 13.04 -2.39
N SER A 210 11.10 11.75 -2.57
CA SER A 210 9.79 11.18 -2.28
C SER A 210 9.44 11.21 -0.77
N CYS A 211 10.43 10.91 0.08
CA CYS A 211 10.27 11.06 1.53
C CYS A 211 10.14 12.52 1.98
N ARG A 212 10.57 13.49 1.15
CA ARG A 212 10.37 14.91 1.41
C ARG A 212 8.98 15.41 1.03
N ALA A 213 8.28 14.75 0.12
CA ALA A 213 6.93 15.13 -0.26
C ALA A 213 5.83 14.42 0.57
N CYS A 214 6.20 13.47 1.44
CA CYS A 214 5.27 12.67 2.25
C CYS A 214 4.48 13.57 3.25
N PRO A 215 3.14 13.72 3.12
CA PRO A 215 2.32 14.52 4.05
C PRO A 215 2.26 13.92 5.47
N TRP A 216 2.78 12.71 5.66
CA TRP A 216 2.90 12.04 6.97
C TRP A 216 4.33 12.08 7.54
N ALA A 217 5.24 12.82 6.91
CA ALA A 217 6.58 13.02 7.44
C ALA A 217 6.53 13.90 8.70
N PRO A 218 7.31 13.61 9.76
CA PRO A 218 7.24 14.33 11.03
C PRO A 218 7.51 15.85 10.94
N TRP A 219 8.12 16.33 9.85
CA TRP A 219 8.43 17.75 9.62
C TRP A 219 7.39 18.46 8.71
N ALA A 220 6.39 17.76 8.17
CA ALA A 220 5.30 18.36 7.39
C ALA A 220 4.40 19.29 8.23
N ASN A 221 4.46 19.21 9.55
CA ASN A 221 3.73 20.09 10.49
C ASN A 221 4.48 21.39 10.85
N HIS A 222 5.71 21.61 10.37
CA HIS A 222 6.50 22.80 10.74
C HIS A 222 6.45 23.96 9.73
N ARG A 223 5.57 23.91 8.72
CA ARG A 223 5.37 25.03 7.76
C ARG A 223 4.00 25.70 7.85
N ARG A 224 3.43 25.79 9.04
CA ARG A 224 2.38 26.79 9.35
C ARG A 224 2.75 27.48 10.65
N GLY A 225 3.45 28.60 10.48
CA GLY A 225 3.86 29.55 11.49
C GLY A 225 4.35 30.78 10.75
#